data_AF-A0A2P5CPD1-F1
#
_entry.id   AF-A0A2P5CPD1-F1
#
_cell.length_a   1.000
_cell.length_b   1.000
_cell.length_c   1.000
_cell.angle_alpha   90.00
_cell.angle_beta   90.00
_cell.angle_gamma   90.00
#
_symmetry.space_group_name_H-M   'P 1'
#
loop_
_entity.id
_entity.type
_entity.pdbx_description
1 polymer ?
#
loop_
_entity_poly.entity_id
_entity_poly.type
_entity_poly.pdbx_seq_one_letter_code
_entity_poly.pdbx_strand_id
1 'polypeptide(L)'
;MSSPSKRREMDLMKLMMSDYKVEMINDGMQEFYVDFHGPKENLVNVFEVFLPQLLLYPNPSDPLNGEAAALMMRDRPAYDHRVKEYCEKYANSEDVGAAEEEKSSDEELSEEEYASSDEAVAGKADP
;
A
#
# COMPACT_ATOMS: atom_id res chain seq x y z
N MET A 1 24.51 -27.74 15.21
CA MET A 1 24.26 -26.31 15.50
C MET A 1 25.56 -25.55 15.25
N SER A 2 25.60 -24.59 14.33
CA SER A 2 26.80 -23.75 14.12
C SER A 2 26.94 -22.77 15.29
N SER A 3 28.17 -22.50 15.74
CA SER A 3 28.37 -21.53 16.82
C SER A 3 28.10 -20.11 16.30
N PRO A 4 27.58 -19.20 17.16
CA PRO A 4 27.27 -17.82 16.77
C PRO A 4 28.45 -17.09 16.10
N SER A 5 29.69 -17.34 16.56
CA SER A 5 30.89 -16.74 15.96
C SER A 5 31.14 -17.24 14.54
N LYS A 6 30.98 -18.55 14.29
CA LYS A 6 31.17 -19.14 12.96
C LYS A 6 30.15 -18.64 11.96
N ARG A 7 28.91 -18.41 12.39
CA ARG A 7 27.87 -17.82 11.53
C ARG A 7 28.21 -16.39 11.16
N ARG A 8 28.58 -15.56 12.15
CA ARG A 8 28.96 -14.16 11.93
C ARG A 8 30.16 -14.03 10.98
N GLU A 9 31.20 -14.82 11.19
CA GLU A 9 32.39 -14.83 10.30
C GLU A 9 32.03 -15.21 8.87
N MET A 10 31.21 -16.25 8.68
CA MET A 10 30.75 -16.67 7.36
C MET A 10 29.91 -15.59 6.66
N ASP A 11 28.98 -14.97 7.39
CA ASP A 11 28.10 -13.96 6.83
C ASP A 11 28.88 -12.67 6.49
N LEU A 12 29.87 -12.29 7.30
CA LEU A 12 30.78 -11.18 7.00
C LEU A 12 31.64 -11.47 5.77
N MET A 13 32.20 -12.67 5.63
CA MET A 13 32.95 -13.05 4.44
C MET A 13 32.09 -12.99 3.18
N LYS A 14 30.84 -13.46 3.23
CA LYS A 14 29.91 -13.34 2.09
C LYS A 14 29.64 -11.90 1.71
N LEU A 15 29.50 -11.03 2.72
CA LEU A 15 29.26 -9.61 2.52
C LEU A 15 30.48 -8.92 1.89
N MET A 16 31.70 -9.25 2.32
CA MET A 16 32.95 -8.73 1.70
C MET A 16 33.19 -9.25 0.27
N MET A 17 32.62 -10.40 -0.08
CA MET A 17 32.69 -10.98 -1.43
C MET A 17 31.52 -10.57 -2.34
N SER A 18 30.58 -9.79 -1.81
CA SER A 18 29.44 -9.28 -2.57
C SER A 18 29.80 -7.98 -3.29
N ASP A 19 28.90 -7.51 -4.15
CA ASP A 19 29.07 -6.23 -4.84
C ASP A 19 28.73 -5.01 -3.95
N TYR A 20 28.39 -5.23 -2.67
CA TYR A 20 28.18 -4.14 -1.73
C TYR A 20 29.52 -3.53 -1.30
N LYS A 21 29.55 -2.20 -1.16
CA LYS A 21 30.70 -1.51 -0.56
C LYS A 21 30.62 -1.68 0.96
N VAL A 22 31.59 -2.39 1.53
CA VAL A 22 31.68 -2.69 2.97
C VAL A 22 32.93 -2.02 3.54
N GLU A 23 32.79 -1.25 4.61
CA GLU A 23 33.90 -0.60 5.32
C GLU A 23 33.99 -1.13 6.75
N MET A 24 35.12 -1.74 7.12
CA MET A 24 35.34 -2.27 8.47
C MET A 24 35.73 -1.15 9.43
N ILE A 25 35.22 -1.20 10.66
CA ILE A 25 35.56 -0.24 11.71
C ILE A 25 36.65 -0.86 12.59
N ASN A 26 37.76 -0.13 12.79
CA ASN A 26 38.85 -0.51 13.69
C ASN A 26 39.44 -1.92 13.43
N ASP A 27 39.44 -2.39 12.17
CA ASP A 27 39.87 -3.74 11.77
C ASP A 27 39.14 -4.89 12.51
N GLY A 28 37.98 -4.59 13.12
CA GLY A 28 37.20 -5.53 13.92
C GLY A 28 36.03 -6.13 13.16
N MET A 29 35.82 -7.45 13.28
CA MET A 29 34.68 -8.17 12.65
C MET A 29 33.31 -7.90 13.31
N GLN A 30 33.26 -6.98 14.27
CA GLN A 30 32.06 -6.74 15.09
C GLN A 30 31.26 -5.53 14.60
N GLU A 31 31.91 -4.58 13.92
CA GLU A 31 31.32 -3.31 13.49
C GLU A 31 31.82 -2.95 12.08
N PHE A 32 30.89 -2.60 11.20
CA PHE A 32 31.16 -2.29 9.80
C PHE A 32 30.02 -1.45 9.20
N TYR A 33 30.33 -0.68 8.16
CA TYR A 33 29.36 0.03 7.34
C TYR A 33 29.13 -0.71 6.01
N VAL A 34 27.93 -0.61 5.48
CA VAL A 34 27.56 -1.17 4.17
C VAL A 34 26.78 -0.14 3.40
N ASP A 35 27.22 0.18 2.18
CA ASP A 35 26.47 1.05 1.28
C ASP A 35 25.47 0.22 0.50
N PHE A 36 24.19 0.41 0.81
CA PHE A 36 23.10 -0.16 0.03
C PHE A 36 22.65 0.87 -1.01
N HIS A 37 22.74 0.51 -2.29
CA HIS A 37 22.07 1.29 -3.32
C HIS A 37 20.57 1.05 -3.21
N GLY A 38 19.81 2.13 -3.05
CA GLY A 38 18.36 2.08 -3.18
C GLY A 38 17.96 1.51 -4.56
N PRO A 39 16.73 1.01 -4.70
CA PRO A 39 16.24 0.53 -5.99
C PRO A 39 16.54 1.56 -7.08
N LYS A 40 17.03 1.12 -8.25
CA LYS A 40 17.34 2.01 -9.38
C LYS A 40 16.10 2.77 -9.90
N GLU A 41 14.92 2.34 -9.46
CA GLU A 41 13.66 2.99 -9.75
C GLU A 41 13.60 4.33 -9.03
N ASN A 42 13.60 5.39 -9.84
CA ASN A 42 13.42 6.76 -9.44
C ASN A 42 12.22 6.89 -8.46
N LEU A 43 12.30 7.78 -7.46
CA LEU A 43 11.20 8.02 -6.52
C LEU A 43 9.87 8.40 -7.20
N VAL A 44 9.94 8.75 -8.49
CA VAL A 44 8.81 8.83 -9.41
C VAL A 44 7.85 7.63 -9.26
N ASN A 45 8.36 6.40 -9.13
CA ASN A 45 7.51 5.21 -9.00
C ASN A 45 6.68 5.20 -7.70
N VAL A 46 7.13 5.91 -6.66
CA VAL A 46 6.35 6.09 -5.42
C VAL A 46 5.07 6.86 -5.72
N PHE A 47 5.16 7.93 -6.51
CA PHE A 47 4.02 8.78 -6.84
C PHE A 47 3.19 8.23 -8.00
N GLU A 48 3.80 7.59 -8.99
CA GLU A 48 3.10 7.08 -10.18
C GLU A 48 2.45 5.71 -9.97
N VAL A 49 3.03 4.84 -9.13
CA VAL A 49 2.60 3.44 -9.00
C VAL A 49 2.22 3.11 -7.57
N PHE A 50 3.12 3.28 -6.61
CA PHE A 50 2.89 2.76 -5.25
C PHE A 50 1.79 3.50 -4.49
N LEU A 51 1.78 4.84 -4.50
CA LEU A 51 0.76 5.62 -3.78
C LEU A 51 -0.64 5.41 -4.37
N PRO A 52 -0.88 5.52 -5.70
CA PRO A 52 -2.18 5.23 -6.26
C PRO A 52 -2.69 3.82 -5.93
N GLN A 53 -1.82 2.81 -6.02
CA GLN A 53 -2.19 1.44 -5.68
C GLN A 53 -2.55 1.26 -4.20
N LEU A 54 -1.78 1.85 -3.29
CA LEU A 54 -2.05 1.79 -1.84
C LEU A 54 -3.33 2.54 -1.45
N LEU A 55 -3.64 3.65 -2.13
CA LEU A 55 -4.88 4.40 -1.90
C LEU A 55 -6.11 3.63 -2.39
N LEU A 56 -6.00 2.91 -3.50
CA LEU A 56 -7.06 2.04 -4.01
C LEU A 56 -7.25 0.76 -3.17
N TYR A 57 -6.15 0.23 -2.65
CA TYR A 57 -6.13 -1.04 -1.92
C TYR A 57 -5.39 -0.92 -0.58
N PRO A 58 -5.99 -0.24 0.43
CA PRO A 58 -5.37 -0.11 1.73
C PRO A 58 -5.26 -1.47 2.45
N ASN A 59 -4.16 -1.68 3.17
CA ASN A 59 -3.89 -2.89 3.95
C ASN A 59 -4.02 -2.62 5.47
N PRO A 60 -5.18 -2.92 6.08
CA PRO A 60 -5.37 -2.69 7.51
C PRO A 60 -4.69 -3.75 8.40
N SER A 61 -4.21 -4.87 7.84
CA SER A 61 -3.54 -5.94 8.59
C SER A 61 -2.08 -5.63 8.94
N ASP A 62 -1.47 -4.65 8.28
CA ASP A 62 -0.13 -4.14 8.60
C ASP A 62 -0.12 -2.61 8.57
N PRO A 63 -0.72 -1.95 9.59
CA PRO A 63 -1.05 -0.55 9.49
C PRO A 63 0.09 0.37 9.97
N LEU A 64 0.41 1.38 9.17
CA LEU A 64 1.19 2.53 9.62
C LEU A 64 0.35 3.51 10.46
N ASN A 65 -0.97 3.56 10.21
CA ASN A 65 -1.94 4.30 11.04
C ASN A 65 -2.93 3.32 11.68
N GLY A 66 -2.66 2.96 12.95
CA GLY A 66 -3.46 1.99 13.68
C GLY A 66 -4.92 2.41 13.91
N GLU A 67 -5.20 3.70 14.09
CA GLU A 67 -6.58 4.20 14.30
C GLU A 67 -7.41 4.06 13.02
N ALA A 68 -6.86 4.49 11.88
CA ALA A 68 -7.52 4.37 10.59
C ALA A 68 -7.77 2.91 10.20
N ALA A 69 -6.81 2.03 10.46
CA ALA A 69 -6.95 0.60 10.21
C ALA A 69 -8.00 -0.05 11.11
N ALA A 70 -8.01 0.25 12.40
CA ALA A 70 -9.04 -0.23 13.32
C ALA A 70 -10.44 0.25 12.91
N LEU A 71 -10.55 1.51 12.48
CA LEU A 71 -11.82 2.06 11.96
C LEU A 71 -12.25 1.32 10.70
N MET A 72 -11.36 1.13 9.72
CA MET A 72 -11.63 0.41 8.48
C MET A 72 -12.07 -1.05 8.72
N MET A 73 -11.46 -1.74 9.68
CA MET A 73 -11.80 -3.13 10.02
C MET A 73 -13.11 -3.24 10.79
N ARG A 74 -13.45 -2.25 11.63
CA ARG A 74 -14.64 -2.28 12.49
C ARG A 74 -15.89 -1.71 11.81
N ASP A 75 -15.72 -0.62 11.08
CA ASP A 75 -16.81 0.18 10.48
C ASP A 75 -16.31 0.85 9.19
N ARG A 76 -16.52 0.13 8.08
CA ARG A 76 -16.09 0.59 6.76
C ARG A 76 -16.81 1.87 6.30
N PRO A 77 -18.15 2.01 6.43
CA PRO A 77 -18.84 3.25 6.09
C PRO A 77 -18.30 4.48 6.84
N ALA A 78 -18.02 4.37 8.14
CA ALA A 78 -17.44 5.47 8.92
C ALA A 78 -16.02 5.82 8.46
N TYR A 79 -15.22 4.82 8.10
CA TYR A 79 -13.90 5.03 7.49
C TYR A 79 -14.03 5.79 6.17
N ASP A 80 -14.90 5.36 5.26
CA ASP A 80 -15.07 5.99 3.94
C ASP A 80 -15.55 7.45 4.08
N HIS A 81 -16.43 7.75 5.04
CA HIS A 81 -16.85 9.11 5.34
C HIS A 81 -15.68 9.98 5.83
N ARG A 82 -14.85 9.45 6.73
CA ARG A 82 -13.67 10.16 7.24
C ARG A 82 -12.62 10.38 6.16
N VAL A 83 -12.44 9.43 5.24
CA VAL A 83 -11.56 9.59 4.08
C VAL A 83 -12.05 10.75 3.20
N LYS A 84 -13.35 10.83 2.91
CA LYS A 84 -13.94 11.94 2.13
C LYS A 84 -13.69 13.30 2.80
N GLU A 85 -13.98 13.42 4.10
CA GLU A 85 -13.72 14.65 4.87
C GLU A 85 -12.25 15.09 4.79
N TYR A 86 -11.32 14.13 4.87
CA TYR A 86 -9.89 14.42 4.78
C TYR A 86 -9.46 14.80 3.35
N CYS A 87 -10.03 14.17 2.32
CA CYS A 87 -9.78 14.57 0.93
C CYS A 87 -10.24 16.02 0.68
N GLU A 88 -11.43 16.39 1.11
CA GLU A 88 -11.96 17.76 0.99
C GLU A 88 -11.13 18.79 1.77
N LYS A 89 -10.52 18.39 2.88
CA LYS A 89 -9.74 19.31 3.71
C LYS A 89 -8.30 19.51 3.25
N TYR A 90 -7.71 18.49 2.62
CA TYR A 90 -6.25 18.43 2.41
C TYR A 90 -5.82 18.08 0.98
N ALA A 91 -6.75 17.65 0.11
CA ALA A 91 -6.45 17.24 -1.26
C ALA A 91 -7.25 18.06 -2.28
N ASN A 92 -7.33 19.38 -2.07
CA ASN A 92 -8.01 20.29 -2.98
C ASN A 92 -7.15 20.62 -4.21
N SER A 93 -7.80 20.75 -5.36
CA SER A 93 -7.16 21.14 -6.61
C SER A 93 -6.55 22.55 -6.55
N GLU A 94 -7.08 23.43 -5.71
CA GLU A 94 -6.56 24.79 -5.52
C GLU A 94 -5.19 24.83 -4.84
N ASP A 95 -4.83 23.79 -4.06
CA ASP A 95 -3.53 23.66 -3.40
C ASP A 95 -2.44 23.15 -4.36
N VAL A 96 -2.85 22.55 -5.49
CA VAL A 96 -1.98 22.11 -6.57
C VAL A 96 -1.94 23.25 -7.58
N GLY A 97 -1.03 24.21 -7.38
CA GLY A 97 -0.92 25.44 -8.18
C GLY A 97 -1.41 25.30 -9.63
N ALA A 98 -2.56 25.93 -9.90
CA ALA A 98 -3.35 25.93 -11.13
C ALA A 98 -2.70 25.30 -12.37
N ALA A 99 -3.06 24.04 -12.66
CA ALA A 99 -3.19 23.58 -14.03
C ALA A 99 -4.70 23.53 -14.33
N GLU A 100 -5.19 24.48 -15.12
CA GLU A 100 -6.53 24.46 -15.67
C GLU A 100 -6.70 23.20 -16.52
N GLU A 101 -7.50 22.24 -16.06
CA GLU A 101 -8.09 21.22 -16.93
C GLU A 101 -9.61 21.28 -16.83
N GLU A 102 -10.21 21.36 -18.01
CA GLU A 102 -11.59 21.66 -18.32
C GLU A 102 -12.61 20.78 -17.57
N LYS A 103 -13.66 21.43 -17.11
CA LYS A 103 -14.78 20.87 -16.37
C LYS A 103 -15.63 19.95 -17.27
N SER A 104 -15.35 18.66 -17.32
CA SER A 104 -16.29 17.68 -17.89
C SER A 104 -17.35 17.33 -16.83
N SER A 105 -18.46 18.07 -16.83
CA SER A 105 -19.66 17.71 -16.06
C SER A 105 -20.34 16.51 -16.71
N ASP A 106 -20.44 15.40 -15.98
CA ASP A 106 -21.37 14.32 -16.31
C ASP A 106 -21.98 13.83 -15.00
N GLU A 107 -23.02 14.55 -14.55
CA GLU A 107 -23.98 14.01 -13.60
C GLU A 107 -24.99 13.20 -14.41
N GLU A 108 -25.05 11.89 -14.20
CA GLU A 108 -26.31 11.14 -14.28
C GLU A 108 -26.29 10.03 -13.21
N LEU A 109 -27.21 10.18 -12.26
CA LEU A 109 -27.62 9.19 -11.27
C LEU A 109 -28.54 8.15 -11.93
N SER A 110 -28.42 6.87 -11.57
CA SER A 110 -29.62 6.05 -11.33
C SER A 110 -29.34 4.78 -10.54
N GLU A 111 -30.05 4.70 -9.42
CA GLU A 111 -30.25 3.56 -8.52
C GLU A 111 -31.12 2.49 -9.19
N GLU A 112 -30.77 1.20 -9.08
CA GLU A 112 -31.78 0.13 -9.17
C GLU A 112 -31.50 -0.96 -8.12
N GLU A 113 -32.46 -1.11 -7.23
CA GLU A 113 -32.50 -2.07 -6.14
C GLU A 113 -32.52 -3.52 -6.65
N TYR A 114 -31.68 -4.37 -6.06
CA TYR A 114 -31.78 -5.82 -6.22
C TYR A 114 -33.05 -6.33 -5.51
N ALA A 115 -34.17 -6.35 -6.24
CA ALA A 115 -35.29 -7.21 -5.89
C ALA A 115 -34.88 -8.68 -6.16
N SER A 116 -34.27 -9.30 -5.15
CA SER A 116 -33.89 -10.72 -5.17
C SER A 116 -35.13 -11.62 -5.22
N SER A 117 -35.48 -11.99 -6.44
CA SER A 117 -36.20 -13.17 -6.93
C SER A 117 -36.88 -14.08 -5.90
N ASP A 118 -38.21 -14.11 -5.97
CA ASP A 118 -39.13 -15.03 -5.31
C ASP A 118 -38.80 -16.50 -5.68
N GLU A 119 -38.65 -17.33 -4.65
CA GLU A 119 -38.47 -18.79 -4.76
C GLU A 119 -39.85 -19.49 -4.77
N ALA A 120 -39.97 -20.42 -5.72
CA ALA A 120 -40.66 -21.71 -5.61
C ALA A 120 -42.16 -21.86 -6.00
N VAL A 121 -42.33 -22.79 -6.96
CA VAL A 121 -43.23 -23.97 -6.98
C VAL A 121 -44.32 -24.07 -8.06
N ALA A 122 -44.31 -25.27 -8.68
CA ALA A 122 -45.33 -25.98 -9.47
C ALA A 122 -45.49 -25.53 -10.93
N GLY A 123 -45.42 -26.37 -11.95
CA GLY A 123 -45.40 -27.82 -12.05
C GLY A 123 -46.07 -28.24 -13.37
N LYS A 124 -45.70 -29.43 -13.87
CA LYS A 124 -46.28 -30.21 -14.99
C LYS A 124 -45.64 -30.03 -16.36
N ALA A 125 -44.87 -31.05 -16.74
CA ALA A 125 -44.69 -31.48 -18.12
C ALA A 125 -45.67 -32.62 -18.41
N ASP A 126 -46.29 -32.60 -19.59
CA ASP A 126 -47.03 -33.70 -20.23
C ASP A 126 -47.17 -33.35 -21.74
N PRO A 127 -47.28 -34.29 -22.69
CA PRO A 127 -46.76 -35.67 -22.77
C PRO A 127 -45.64 -35.85 -23.81
#